data_AF-U7Q9S6-F1
#
_entry.id   AF-U7Q9S6-F1
#
_cell.length_a   1.000
_cell.length_b   1.000
_cell.length_c   1.000
_cell.angle_alpha   90.00
_cell.angle_beta   90.00
_cell.angle_gamma   90.00
#
_symmetry.space_group_name_H-M   'P 1'
#
loop_
_entity.id
_entity.type
_entity.pdbx_description
1 polymer ?
#
loop_
_entity_poly.entity_id
_entity_poly.type
_entity_poly.pdbx_seq_one_letter_code
_entity_poly.pdbx_strand_id
1 'polypeptide(L)'
;MNSATDPTPEPNPQDQKAIAKFLEPLLNSPQHLLVHKTQMGGTEAFIGSVTLDWLDRNVGYASQLPLFKRHLNPDTGNVERVADTVEDILQRPLDWSRQLPLAQYLATHKAHKFPALLVVICPSWVNDLQAPQWDDQGRATESAIAFEGLDSQGQLGLLHLTSDVAVFALDGQHRLMGIQGLMRLLRTGKLQPYTKIKKAVGEAITLNDIEEVSALTPEEIENLVSETVGIEFIPAVVAGETRAIARQRVRSIFVHVNLMAVKLSKGQLALLDEDDGFSIVTRQVAVTHPLLMEKRDRNPRINWDSATVASKSTVLTTLQALKEMTQRYLGDRFPHWLSPKPGLVPMRPDDDELEEGMQELRRLLDALASLPSYQRLERGEETPVLR
;
A
#
# COMPACT_ATOMS: atom_id res chain seq x y z
N MET A 1 -23.02 -38.39 34.70
CA MET A 1 -22.86 -37.54 33.50
C MET A 1 -21.54 -36.81 33.63
N ASN A 2 -20.44 -37.42 33.17
CA ASN A 2 -19.15 -36.76 33.06
C ASN A 2 -18.87 -36.59 31.57
N SER A 3 -19.00 -35.38 31.06
CA SER A 3 -18.49 -35.03 29.73
C SER A 3 -16.97 -34.98 29.83
N ALA A 4 -16.31 -36.08 29.47
CA ALA A 4 -14.89 -36.07 29.20
C ALA A 4 -14.67 -35.23 27.94
N THR A 5 -14.19 -34.01 28.12
CA THR A 5 -13.52 -33.26 27.06
C THR A 5 -12.25 -34.04 26.73
N ASP A 6 -12.23 -34.68 25.56
CA ASP A 6 -11.03 -35.28 25.00
C ASP A 6 -9.93 -34.20 24.96
N PRO A 7 -8.75 -34.41 25.57
CA PRO A 7 -7.67 -33.46 25.44
C PRO A 7 -7.24 -33.45 23.97
N THR A 8 -7.40 -32.30 23.31
CA THR A 8 -6.74 -32.05 22.02
C THR A 8 -5.28 -32.45 22.16
N PRO A 9 -4.77 -33.42 21.38
CA PRO A 9 -3.39 -33.85 21.50
C PRO A 9 -2.49 -32.66 21.16
N GLU A 10 -1.65 -32.24 22.11
CA GLU A 10 -0.60 -31.28 21.81
C GLU A 10 0.34 -31.90 20.76
N PRO A 11 0.66 -31.20 19.65
CA PRO A 11 1.57 -31.73 18.64
C PRO A 11 2.90 -32.04 19.31
N ASN A 12 3.31 -33.31 19.29
CA ASN A 12 4.59 -33.66 19.88
C ASN A 12 5.74 -33.08 19.01
N PRO A 13 6.94 -32.86 19.56
CA PRO A 13 8.06 -32.30 18.79
C PRO A 13 8.50 -33.13 17.57
N GLN A 14 8.20 -34.43 17.52
CA GLN A 14 8.46 -35.29 16.35
C GLN A 14 7.46 -35.01 15.23
N ASP A 15 6.19 -34.81 15.55
CA ASP A 15 5.13 -34.46 14.59
C ASP A 15 5.43 -33.10 13.97
N GLN A 16 5.85 -32.11 14.76
CA GLN A 16 6.26 -30.80 14.26
C GLN A 16 7.45 -30.90 13.29
N LYS A 17 8.47 -31.70 13.62
CA LYS A 17 9.61 -31.94 12.73
C LYS A 17 9.21 -32.68 11.45
N ALA A 18 8.28 -33.63 11.55
CA ALA A 18 7.76 -34.35 10.39
C ALA A 18 7.00 -33.41 9.45
N ILE A 19 6.14 -32.53 9.99
CA ILE A 19 5.42 -31.51 9.23
C ILE A 19 6.41 -30.54 8.56
N ALA A 20 7.39 -30.02 9.30
CA ALA A 20 8.40 -29.12 8.74
C ALA A 20 9.16 -29.77 7.57
N LYS A 21 9.63 -31.01 7.75
CA LYS A 21 10.34 -31.76 6.72
C LYS A 21 9.48 -32.05 5.49
N PHE A 22 8.17 -32.25 5.68
CA PHE A 22 7.22 -32.42 4.58
C PHE A 22 6.96 -31.12 3.83
N LEU A 23 6.79 -30.00 4.53
CA LEU A 23 6.47 -28.69 3.95
C LEU A 23 7.69 -28.03 3.29
N GLU A 24 8.89 -28.22 3.81
CA GLU A 24 10.12 -27.57 3.31
C GLU A 24 10.34 -27.70 1.79
N PRO A 25 10.28 -28.90 1.16
CA PRO A 25 10.39 -29.01 -0.30
C PRO A 25 9.23 -28.34 -1.06
N LEU A 26 8.04 -28.28 -0.47
CA LEU A 26 6.87 -27.65 -1.07
C LEU A 26 6.97 -26.12 -1.03
N LEU A 27 7.42 -25.57 0.10
CA LEU A 27 7.59 -24.14 0.33
C LEU A 27 8.76 -23.54 -0.46
N ASN A 28 9.78 -24.35 -0.78
CA ASN A 28 10.92 -23.94 -1.59
C ASN A 28 10.67 -24.03 -3.11
N SER A 29 9.49 -24.48 -3.54
CA SER A 29 9.12 -24.55 -4.95
C SER A 29 8.37 -23.28 -5.40
N PRO A 30 8.74 -22.65 -6.52
CA PRO A 30 7.98 -21.52 -7.05
C PRO A 30 6.59 -21.92 -7.58
N GLN A 31 6.31 -23.22 -7.71
CA GLN A 31 5.07 -23.77 -8.27
C GLN A 31 3.99 -24.04 -7.21
N HIS A 32 4.33 -23.95 -5.92
CA HIS A 32 3.39 -24.16 -4.83
C HIS A 32 3.47 -23.00 -3.85
N LEU A 33 2.32 -22.48 -3.44
CA LEU A 33 2.23 -21.51 -2.36
C LEU A 33 1.34 -22.05 -1.26
N LEU A 34 1.82 -22.02 -0.03
CA LEU A 34 0.97 -22.29 1.13
C LEU A 34 0.02 -21.11 1.33
N VAL A 35 -1.28 -21.40 1.27
CA VAL A 35 -2.33 -20.38 1.36
C VAL A 35 -3.45 -20.83 2.28
N HIS A 36 -4.15 -19.85 2.83
CA HIS A 36 -5.41 -20.04 3.54
C HIS A 36 -6.57 -19.62 2.64
N LYS A 37 -7.52 -20.53 2.44
CA LYS A 37 -8.78 -20.30 1.73
C LYS A 37 -9.68 -19.39 2.57
N THR A 38 -10.34 -18.44 1.90
CA THR A 38 -11.27 -17.50 2.51
C THR A 38 -12.53 -17.41 1.67
N GLN A 39 -13.64 -17.10 2.34
CA GLN A 39 -14.95 -16.96 1.71
C GLN A 39 -15.62 -15.69 2.22
N MET A 40 -15.80 -14.70 1.35
CA MET A 40 -16.45 -13.43 1.69
C MET A 40 -17.45 -13.03 0.61
N GLY A 41 -18.71 -12.77 1.00
CA GLY A 41 -19.75 -12.33 0.07
C GLY A 41 -20.00 -13.27 -1.12
N GLY A 42 -19.82 -14.59 -0.91
CA GLY A 42 -19.93 -15.59 -1.99
C GLY A 42 -18.71 -15.67 -2.92
N THR A 43 -17.66 -14.88 -2.67
CA THR A 43 -16.39 -14.95 -3.40
C THR A 43 -15.37 -15.76 -2.60
N GLU A 44 -14.80 -16.76 -3.26
CA GLU A 44 -13.66 -17.53 -2.76
C GLU A 44 -12.34 -16.81 -3.11
N ALA A 45 -11.43 -16.72 -2.15
CA ALA A 45 -10.10 -16.16 -2.32
C ALA A 45 -9.07 -16.93 -1.49
N PHE A 46 -7.79 -16.81 -1.81
CA PHE A 46 -6.70 -17.54 -1.16
C PHE A 46 -5.62 -16.56 -0.72
N ILE A 47 -5.30 -16.53 0.56
CA ILE A 47 -4.36 -15.56 1.14
C ILE A 47 -3.08 -16.28 1.55
N GLY A 48 -1.94 -15.71 1.18
CA GLY A 48 -0.62 -16.19 1.59
C GLY A 48 0.40 -15.06 1.60
N SER A 49 1.67 -15.43 1.58
CA SER A 49 2.80 -14.50 1.47
C SER A 49 3.80 -15.01 0.44
N VAL A 50 4.42 -14.08 -0.29
CA VAL A 50 5.44 -14.38 -1.31
C VAL A 50 6.63 -13.45 -1.12
N THR A 51 7.82 -13.88 -1.56
CA THR A 51 9.00 -13.01 -1.54
C THR A 51 8.88 -11.90 -2.59
N LEU A 52 9.60 -10.80 -2.38
CA LEU A 52 9.67 -9.71 -3.37
C LEU A 52 10.23 -10.20 -4.72
N ASP A 53 11.22 -11.09 -4.70
CA ASP A 53 11.75 -11.72 -5.92
C ASP A 53 10.71 -12.58 -6.64
N TRP A 54 9.93 -13.38 -5.90
CA TRP A 54 8.86 -14.18 -6.49
C TRP A 54 7.81 -13.28 -7.14
N LEU A 55 7.44 -12.19 -6.47
CA LEU A 55 6.43 -11.26 -6.97
C LEU A 55 6.89 -10.54 -8.24
N ASP A 56 8.16 -10.12 -8.31
CA ASP A 56 8.75 -9.51 -9.51
C ASP A 56 8.72 -10.44 -10.73
N ARG A 57 8.99 -11.74 -10.53
CA ARG A 57 9.08 -12.73 -11.63
C ARG A 57 7.74 -13.29 -12.08
N ASN A 58 6.77 -13.42 -11.18
CA ASN A 58 5.56 -14.21 -11.43
C ASN A 58 4.29 -13.37 -11.57
N VAL A 59 4.31 -12.08 -11.20
CA VAL A 59 3.12 -11.23 -11.23
C VAL A 59 3.21 -10.17 -12.32
N GLY A 60 2.26 -10.21 -13.25
CA GLY A 60 2.07 -9.21 -14.30
C GLY A 60 1.14 -8.07 -13.87
N TYR A 61 1.06 -7.05 -14.73
CA TYR A 61 0.10 -5.95 -14.57
C TYR A 61 -1.28 -6.39 -15.05
N ALA A 62 -2.35 -5.94 -14.42
CA ALA A 62 -3.68 -6.37 -14.85
C ALA A 62 -4.09 -5.83 -16.23
N SER A 63 -3.36 -4.90 -16.83
CA SER A 63 -3.50 -4.56 -18.25
C SER A 63 -3.12 -5.72 -19.17
N GLN A 64 -2.24 -6.62 -18.72
CA GLN A 64 -1.82 -7.81 -19.45
C GLN A 64 -2.81 -8.98 -19.30
N LEU A 65 -3.79 -8.86 -18.39
CA LEU A 65 -4.78 -9.92 -18.14
C LEU A 65 -5.54 -10.21 -19.45
N PRO A 66 -5.47 -11.44 -19.98
CA PRO A 66 -6.12 -11.79 -21.24
C PRO A 66 -7.64 -11.59 -21.26
N LEU A 67 -8.30 -11.64 -20.09
CA LEU A 67 -9.71 -11.30 -19.94
C LEU A 67 -10.03 -9.87 -20.43
N PHE A 68 -9.02 -8.99 -20.46
CA PHE A 68 -9.10 -7.56 -20.77
C PHE A 68 -8.28 -7.13 -22.00
N LYS A 69 -7.67 -8.08 -22.76
CA LYS A 69 -6.65 -7.80 -23.79
C LYS A 69 -7.08 -6.99 -25.02
N ARG A 70 -8.35 -6.58 -25.15
CA ARG A 70 -8.75 -5.72 -26.28
C ARG A 70 -8.29 -4.29 -25.98
N HIS A 71 -7.48 -3.71 -26.88
CA HIS A 71 -7.05 -2.29 -26.90
C HIS A 71 -5.94 -1.87 -25.91
N LEU A 72 -4.78 -2.56 -25.92
CA LEU A 72 -3.57 -2.13 -25.20
C LEU A 72 -2.72 -1.17 -26.02
N ASN A 73 -2.26 -0.08 -25.39
CA ASN A 73 -1.20 0.76 -25.94
C ASN A 73 0.18 0.11 -25.66
N PRO A 74 0.97 -0.24 -26.68
CA PRO A 74 2.22 -0.98 -26.51
C PRO A 74 3.33 -0.20 -25.78
N ASP A 75 3.31 1.13 -25.85
CA ASP A 75 4.36 1.98 -25.26
C ASP A 75 4.14 2.20 -23.76
N THR A 76 2.88 2.42 -23.36
CA THR A 76 2.53 2.79 -21.98
C THR A 76 2.09 1.61 -21.13
N GLY A 77 1.63 0.51 -21.76
CA GLY A 77 1.00 -0.63 -21.09
C GLY A 77 -0.39 -0.33 -20.52
N ASN A 78 -1.00 0.80 -20.89
CA ASN A 78 -2.35 1.19 -20.47
C ASN A 78 -3.39 0.79 -21.54
N VAL A 79 -4.64 0.63 -21.12
CA VAL A 79 -5.79 0.42 -22.03
C VAL A 79 -6.14 1.76 -22.72
N GLU A 80 -6.24 1.75 -24.05
CA GLU A 80 -6.65 2.92 -24.84
C GLU A 80 -8.13 3.25 -24.62
N ARG A 81 -8.47 4.54 -24.56
CA ARG A 81 -9.84 5.00 -24.28
C ARG A 81 -10.57 5.40 -25.56
N VAL A 82 -11.26 4.44 -26.18
CA VAL A 82 -12.19 4.61 -27.31
C VAL A 82 -13.63 4.20 -26.93
N ALA A 83 -14.62 4.60 -27.73
CA ALA A 83 -16.05 4.40 -27.41
C ALA A 83 -16.40 2.92 -27.09
N ASP A 84 -15.75 1.97 -27.76
CA ASP A 84 -15.96 0.53 -27.56
C ASP A 84 -15.19 -0.05 -26.34
N THR A 85 -14.26 0.72 -25.75
CA THR A 85 -13.42 0.29 -24.60
C THR A 85 -13.92 0.78 -23.26
N VAL A 86 -15.00 1.56 -23.17
CA VAL A 86 -15.50 2.06 -21.87
C VAL A 86 -15.83 0.90 -20.91
N GLU A 87 -16.28 -0.22 -21.48
CA GLU A 87 -16.49 -1.45 -20.74
C GLU A 87 -15.16 -2.17 -20.40
N ASP A 88 -14.10 -2.00 -21.20
CA ASP A 88 -12.75 -2.56 -21.04
C ASP A 88 -11.83 -1.71 -20.12
N ILE A 89 -12.13 -0.43 -19.90
CA ILE A 89 -11.41 0.45 -18.98
C ILE A 89 -11.81 0.09 -17.55
N LEU A 90 -11.03 -0.84 -16.98
CA LEU A 90 -11.30 -1.41 -15.68
C LEU A 90 -10.35 -0.92 -14.59
N GLN A 91 -9.33 -0.13 -14.92
CA GLN A 91 -8.21 0.15 -14.03
C GLN A 91 -7.76 1.61 -14.05
N ARG A 92 -7.18 2.05 -12.93
CA ARG A 92 -6.44 3.32 -12.90
C ARG A 92 -5.17 3.13 -13.73
N PRO A 93 -4.84 4.04 -14.66
CA PRO A 93 -3.61 3.94 -15.43
C PRO A 93 -2.40 3.90 -14.49
N LEU A 94 -1.41 3.08 -14.84
CA LEU A 94 -0.14 3.05 -14.13
C LEU A 94 0.51 4.43 -14.22
N ASP A 95 0.95 4.94 -13.08
CA ASP A 95 1.67 6.21 -12.99
C ASP A 95 3.14 5.88 -12.79
N TRP A 96 3.86 5.74 -13.91
CA TRP A 96 5.27 5.33 -13.93
C TRP A 96 6.19 6.33 -13.21
N SER A 97 5.75 7.57 -12.99
CA SER A 97 6.52 8.52 -12.17
C SER A 97 6.65 8.09 -10.70
N ARG A 98 5.80 7.17 -10.24
CA ARG A 98 5.83 6.63 -8.87
C ARG A 98 6.80 5.46 -8.70
N GLN A 99 7.33 4.89 -9.78
CA GLN A 99 8.19 3.69 -9.69
C GLN A 99 9.42 3.95 -8.82
N LEU A 100 10.17 5.00 -9.16
CA LEU A 100 11.38 5.34 -8.45
C LEU A 100 11.10 5.67 -6.97
N PRO A 101 10.17 6.58 -6.61
CA PRO A 101 9.87 6.86 -5.21
C PRO A 101 9.48 5.63 -4.38
N LEU A 102 8.72 4.69 -4.96
CA LEU A 102 8.32 3.47 -4.28
C LEU A 102 9.49 2.48 -4.12
N ALA A 103 10.37 2.37 -5.11
CA ALA A 103 11.59 1.57 -4.99
C ALA A 103 12.53 2.15 -3.92
N GLN A 104 12.69 3.47 -3.89
CA GLN A 104 13.48 4.15 -2.86
C GLN A 104 12.89 3.96 -1.47
N TYR A 105 11.57 4.07 -1.30
CA TYR A 105 10.91 3.81 -0.03
C TYR A 105 11.26 2.43 0.54
N LEU A 106 11.13 1.38 -0.28
CA LEU A 106 11.49 0.01 0.14
C LEU A 106 12.99 -0.12 0.49
N ALA A 107 13.86 0.59 -0.25
CA ALA A 107 15.30 0.45 -0.07
C ALA A 107 15.88 1.26 1.11
N THR A 108 15.18 2.32 1.55
CA THR A 108 15.73 3.32 2.49
C THR A 108 15.07 3.27 3.87
N HIS A 109 13.77 2.95 3.95
CA HIS A 109 13.03 2.99 5.22
C HIS A 109 13.07 1.63 5.91
N LYS A 110 13.64 1.54 7.11
CA LYS A 110 13.77 0.27 7.84
C LYS A 110 12.44 -0.40 8.20
N ALA A 111 11.38 0.40 8.40
CA ALA A 111 10.04 -0.07 8.74
C ALA A 111 9.09 -0.06 7.53
N HIS A 112 9.62 -0.13 6.31
CA HIS A 112 8.79 -0.09 5.11
C HIS A 112 7.79 -1.25 5.09
N LYS A 113 6.57 -0.97 4.63
CA LYS A 113 5.51 -1.98 4.55
C LYS A 113 4.50 -1.64 3.47
N PHE A 114 4.33 -2.56 2.53
CA PHE A 114 3.19 -2.51 1.62
C PHE A 114 2.01 -3.32 2.16
N PRO A 115 0.77 -2.85 1.98
CA PRO A 115 -0.40 -3.71 2.17
C PRO A 115 -0.36 -4.90 1.20
N ALA A 116 -1.21 -5.89 1.44
CA ALA A 116 -1.30 -7.06 0.56
C ALA A 116 -1.74 -6.70 -0.86
N LEU A 117 -1.26 -7.44 -1.86
CA LEU A 117 -1.70 -7.30 -3.25
C LEU A 117 -2.90 -8.22 -3.50
N LEU A 118 -3.91 -7.72 -4.22
CA LEU A 118 -4.99 -8.54 -4.74
C LEU A 118 -4.66 -8.92 -6.18
N VAL A 119 -4.55 -10.21 -6.45
CA VAL A 119 -4.14 -10.74 -7.75
C VAL A 119 -5.17 -11.71 -8.32
N VAL A 120 -5.25 -11.79 -9.64
CA VAL A 120 -6.10 -12.72 -10.37
C VAL A 120 -5.24 -13.83 -10.95
N ILE A 121 -5.63 -15.08 -10.69
CA ILE A 121 -5.04 -16.29 -11.29
C ILE A 121 -5.80 -16.62 -12.57
N CYS A 122 -5.07 -16.72 -13.68
CA CYS A 122 -5.61 -16.97 -15.01
C CYS A 122 -4.79 -18.05 -15.72
N PRO A 123 -5.20 -19.33 -15.64
CA PRO A 123 -4.67 -20.38 -16.50
C PRO A 123 -4.88 -20.08 -17.98
N SER A 124 -4.05 -20.68 -18.82
CA SER A 124 -4.10 -20.52 -20.28
C SER A 124 -5.48 -20.85 -20.88
N TRP A 125 -6.14 -21.91 -20.40
CA TRP A 125 -7.44 -22.38 -20.89
C TRP A 125 -8.58 -21.37 -20.73
N VAL A 126 -8.49 -20.43 -19.78
CA VAL A 126 -9.56 -19.42 -19.54
C VAL A 126 -9.80 -18.56 -20.79
N ASN A 127 -8.81 -18.46 -21.68
CA ASN A 127 -8.92 -17.68 -22.91
C ASN A 127 -9.22 -18.52 -24.14
N ASP A 128 -9.03 -19.83 -24.05
CA ASP A 128 -9.38 -20.77 -25.10
C ASP A 128 -10.81 -21.25 -24.88
N LEU A 129 -11.76 -20.63 -25.58
CA LEU A 129 -13.19 -20.99 -25.50
C LEU A 129 -13.49 -22.39 -26.08
N GLN A 130 -12.50 -23.07 -26.66
CA GLN A 130 -12.60 -24.46 -27.12
C GLN A 130 -11.92 -25.43 -26.14
N ALA A 131 -11.35 -24.93 -25.04
CA ALA A 131 -10.77 -25.79 -24.03
C ALA A 131 -11.85 -26.65 -23.35
N PRO A 132 -11.52 -27.89 -22.93
CA PRO A 132 -12.48 -28.82 -22.32
C PRO A 132 -13.07 -28.32 -20.99
N GLN A 133 -12.46 -27.29 -20.41
CA GLN A 133 -12.95 -26.57 -19.24
C GLN A 133 -14.17 -25.69 -19.53
N TRP A 134 -14.58 -25.53 -20.78
CA TRP A 134 -15.82 -24.85 -21.16
C TRP A 134 -16.84 -25.87 -21.63
N ASP A 135 -18.05 -25.82 -21.07
CA ASP A 135 -19.17 -26.64 -21.52
C ASP A 135 -19.76 -26.13 -22.85
N ASP A 136 -20.72 -26.88 -23.41
CA ASP A 136 -21.41 -26.53 -24.66
C ASP A 136 -22.19 -25.19 -24.58
N GLN A 137 -22.43 -24.67 -23.38
CA GLN A 137 -23.07 -23.38 -23.13
C GLN A 137 -22.06 -22.24 -22.89
N GLY A 138 -20.75 -22.52 -22.97
CA GLY A 138 -19.68 -21.57 -22.71
C GLY A 138 -19.54 -21.21 -21.23
N ARG A 139 -19.89 -22.12 -20.32
CA ARG A 139 -19.67 -21.99 -18.88
C ARG A 139 -18.47 -22.82 -18.45
N ALA A 140 -17.71 -22.30 -17.50
CA ALA A 140 -16.57 -23.02 -16.95
C ALA A 140 -17.05 -24.25 -16.18
N THR A 141 -16.44 -25.39 -16.40
CA THR A 141 -16.72 -26.63 -15.66
C THR A 141 -15.92 -26.71 -14.36
N GLU A 142 -14.83 -25.95 -14.27
CA GLU A 142 -13.95 -25.87 -13.09
C GLU A 142 -13.50 -24.43 -12.77
N SER A 143 -12.88 -24.26 -11.60
CA SER A 143 -12.29 -22.99 -11.18
C SER A 143 -10.93 -22.75 -11.85
N ALA A 144 -10.58 -21.50 -12.09
CA ALA A 144 -9.24 -21.10 -12.53
C ALA A 144 -8.15 -21.37 -11.47
N ILE A 145 -8.53 -21.69 -10.24
CA ILE A 145 -7.61 -22.00 -9.15
C ILE A 145 -7.53 -23.51 -8.94
N ALA A 146 -6.31 -24.04 -8.99
CA ALA A 146 -5.96 -25.38 -8.53
C ALA A 146 -5.45 -25.29 -7.08
N PHE A 147 -6.22 -25.84 -6.15
CA PHE A 147 -5.94 -25.83 -4.71
C PHE A 147 -6.06 -27.23 -4.12
N GLU A 148 -5.05 -27.62 -3.34
CA GLU A 148 -4.99 -28.88 -2.60
C GLU A 148 -5.05 -28.58 -1.09
N GLY A 149 -6.15 -28.96 -0.44
CA GLY A 149 -6.30 -28.83 1.01
C GLY A 149 -5.39 -29.80 1.77
N LEU A 150 -4.63 -29.27 2.74
CA LEU A 150 -3.75 -30.04 3.62
C LEU A 150 -4.38 -30.34 4.98
N ASP A 151 -5.42 -29.61 5.36
CA ASP A 151 -6.17 -29.83 6.60
C ASP A 151 -7.50 -30.54 6.34
N SER A 152 -8.07 -31.12 7.41
CA SER A 152 -9.35 -31.84 7.33
C SER A 152 -10.52 -31.01 6.82
N GLN A 153 -10.46 -29.68 6.92
CA GLN A 153 -11.49 -28.75 6.48
C GLN A 153 -11.20 -28.11 5.12
N GLY A 154 -10.07 -28.43 4.49
CA GLY A 154 -9.62 -27.84 3.22
C GLY A 154 -9.51 -26.31 3.25
N GLN A 155 -9.20 -25.73 4.41
CA GLN A 155 -8.98 -24.29 4.58
C GLN A 155 -7.51 -23.92 4.41
N LEU A 156 -6.58 -24.74 4.86
CA LEU A 156 -5.14 -24.52 4.70
C LEU A 156 -4.63 -25.49 3.63
N GLY A 157 -3.92 -24.98 2.63
CA GLY A 157 -3.49 -25.84 1.55
C GLY A 157 -2.47 -25.24 0.60
N LEU A 158 -2.18 -25.97 -0.47
CA LEU A 158 -1.26 -25.57 -1.50
C LEU A 158 -2.04 -25.03 -2.69
N LEU A 159 -1.68 -23.82 -3.11
CA LEU A 159 -2.07 -23.25 -4.38
C LEU A 159 -1.05 -23.66 -5.44
N HIS A 160 -1.50 -24.30 -6.52
CA HIS A 160 -0.64 -24.73 -7.61
C HIS A 160 -0.53 -23.64 -8.68
N LEU A 161 0.70 -23.20 -8.95
CA LEU A 161 1.06 -22.20 -9.94
C LEU A 161 2.00 -22.81 -10.98
N THR A 162 1.41 -23.61 -11.87
CA THR A 162 2.13 -24.22 -13.01
C THR A 162 2.55 -23.17 -14.03
N SER A 163 3.45 -23.52 -14.95
CA SER A 163 4.01 -22.57 -15.93
C SER A 163 2.99 -21.97 -16.92
N ASP A 164 1.83 -22.60 -17.07
CA ASP A 164 0.72 -22.11 -17.90
C ASP A 164 -0.27 -21.21 -17.13
N VAL A 165 -0.03 -20.98 -15.83
CA VAL A 165 -0.84 -20.13 -14.97
C VAL A 165 -0.21 -18.74 -14.88
N ALA A 166 -0.94 -17.75 -15.38
CA ALA A 166 -0.52 -16.36 -15.28
C ALA A 166 -1.20 -15.67 -14.09
N VAL A 167 -0.44 -14.86 -13.36
CA VAL A 167 -0.92 -14.09 -12.19
C VAL A 167 -0.83 -12.60 -12.49
N PHE A 168 -1.89 -11.86 -12.22
CA PHE A 168 -1.94 -10.41 -12.52
C PHE A 168 -2.44 -9.58 -11.35
N ALA A 169 -1.76 -8.49 -11.03
CA ALA A 169 -2.15 -7.58 -9.94
C ALA A 169 -3.39 -6.76 -10.31
N LEU A 170 -4.53 -7.08 -9.69
CA LEU A 170 -5.79 -6.35 -9.84
C LEU A 170 -5.77 -5.06 -9.01
N ASP A 171 -5.41 -5.16 -7.73
CA ASP A 171 -5.10 -4.01 -6.87
C ASP A 171 -3.64 -4.08 -6.39
N GLY A 172 -3.03 -2.91 -6.19
CA GLY A 172 -1.61 -2.81 -5.82
C GLY A 172 -0.64 -2.78 -6.99
N GLN A 173 -1.09 -2.46 -8.21
CA GLN A 173 -0.23 -2.36 -9.39
C GLN A 173 0.93 -1.36 -9.24
N HIS A 174 0.74 -0.22 -8.56
CA HIS A 174 1.87 0.69 -8.28
C HIS A 174 2.87 0.08 -7.29
N ARG A 175 2.41 -0.76 -6.35
CA ARG A 175 3.28 -1.46 -5.38
C ARG A 175 4.11 -2.54 -6.08
N LEU A 176 3.47 -3.35 -6.95
CA LEU A 176 4.15 -4.26 -7.87
C LEU A 176 5.21 -3.52 -8.69
N MET A 177 4.86 -2.38 -9.30
CA MET A 177 5.78 -1.56 -10.07
C MET A 177 6.97 -1.05 -9.24
N GLY A 178 6.75 -0.68 -7.99
CA GLY A 178 7.80 -0.29 -7.04
C GLY A 178 8.74 -1.45 -6.69
N ILE A 179 8.18 -2.63 -6.39
CA ILE A 179 8.95 -3.86 -6.11
C ILE A 179 9.79 -4.26 -7.33
N GLN A 180 9.20 -4.27 -8.53
CA GLN A 180 9.93 -4.53 -9.78
C GLN A 180 11.01 -3.47 -10.05
N GLY A 181 10.75 -2.21 -9.70
CA GLY A 181 11.74 -1.13 -9.76
C GLY A 181 12.91 -1.38 -8.83
N LEU A 182 12.65 -1.81 -7.59
CA LEU A 182 13.67 -2.19 -6.61
C LEU A 182 14.49 -3.38 -7.11
N MET A 183 13.84 -4.46 -7.53
CA MET A 183 14.55 -5.64 -8.05
C MET A 183 15.42 -5.30 -9.26
N ARG A 184 14.94 -4.41 -10.14
CA ARG A 184 15.74 -3.88 -11.26
C ARG A 184 16.96 -3.11 -10.78
N LEU A 185 16.79 -2.24 -9.79
CA LEU A 185 17.88 -1.46 -9.18
C LEU A 185 18.93 -2.38 -8.57
N LEU A 186 18.53 -3.36 -7.75
CA LEU A 186 19.44 -4.30 -7.08
C LEU A 186 20.18 -5.21 -8.07
N ARG A 187 19.50 -5.75 -9.09
CA ARG A 187 20.13 -6.67 -10.07
C ARG A 187 21.03 -5.97 -11.08
N THR A 188 20.70 -4.74 -11.46
CA THR A 188 21.40 -4.04 -12.56
C THR A 188 22.23 -2.84 -12.11
N GLY A 189 22.15 -2.48 -10.83
CA GLY A 189 22.80 -1.31 -10.25
C GLY A 189 22.18 0.02 -10.69
N LYS A 190 21.10 0.02 -11.47
CA LYS A 190 20.48 1.25 -12.01
C LYS A 190 18.98 1.16 -12.21
N LEU A 191 18.31 2.31 -12.08
CA LEU A 191 16.87 2.47 -12.33
C LEU A 191 16.60 3.78 -13.08
N GLN A 192 15.91 3.67 -14.23
CA GLN A 192 15.54 4.83 -15.05
C GLN A 192 14.29 5.53 -14.47
N PRO A 193 14.34 6.83 -14.16
CA PRO A 193 13.13 7.59 -13.83
C PRO A 193 12.25 7.80 -15.07
N TYR A 194 10.93 7.81 -14.85
CA TYR A 194 9.94 7.96 -15.91
C TYR A 194 8.92 9.06 -15.60
N THR A 195 8.30 9.64 -16.64
CA THR A 195 7.06 10.40 -16.54
C THR A 195 5.88 9.47 -16.25
N LYS A 196 4.68 10.03 -15.98
CA LYS A 196 3.45 9.23 -15.79
C LYS A 196 3.17 8.23 -16.91
N ILE A 197 3.54 8.58 -18.14
CA ILE A 197 3.30 7.79 -19.36
C ILE A 197 4.52 6.94 -19.78
N LYS A 198 5.43 6.62 -18.85
CA LYS A 198 6.62 5.79 -19.11
C LYS A 198 7.66 6.37 -20.10
N LYS A 199 7.64 7.69 -20.34
CA LYS A 199 8.73 8.37 -21.05
C LYS A 199 9.91 8.62 -20.11
N ALA A 200 11.13 8.24 -20.48
CA ALA A 200 12.33 8.43 -19.66
C ALA A 200 12.54 9.91 -19.28
N VAL A 201 12.98 10.16 -18.05
CA VAL A 201 13.26 11.49 -17.49
C VAL A 201 14.62 11.46 -16.81
N GLY A 202 15.49 12.39 -17.19
CA GLY A 202 16.83 12.52 -16.59
C GLY A 202 17.70 11.27 -16.78
N GLU A 203 18.81 11.25 -16.05
CA GLU A 203 19.73 10.11 -16.02
C GLU A 203 19.19 9.00 -15.12
N ALA A 204 19.65 7.77 -15.37
CA ALA A 204 19.34 6.64 -14.53
C ALA A 204 20.00 6.81 -13.17
N ILE A 205 19.24 6.54 -12.10
CA ILE A 205 19.74 6.57 -10.73
C ILE A 205 20.45 5.24 -10.47
N THR A 206 21.62 5.30 -9.85
CA THR A 206 22.44 4.16 -9.46
C THR A 206 22.33 3.90 -7.96
N LEU A 207 22.82 2.74 -7.51
CA LEU A 207 22.90 2.43 -6.07
C LEU A 207 23.70 3.49 -5.30
N ASN A 208 24.71 4.09 -5.93
CA ASN A 208 25.56 5.11 -5.32
C ASN A 208 24.87 6.48 -5.18
N ASP A 209 23.79 6.72 -5.92
CA ASP A 209 23.05 7.98 -5.87
C ASP A 209 22.03 8.02 -4.73
N ILE A 210 21.90 6.93 -3.97
CA ILE A 210 21.01 6.81 -2.82
C ILE A 210 21.88 6.37 -1.64
N GLU A 211 22.19 7.32 -0.75
CA GLU A 211 23.18 7.13 0.33
C GLU A 211 22.87 5.90 1.18
N GLU A 212 21.61 5.72 1.59
CA GLU A 212 21.18 4.59 2.42
C GLU A 212 21.31 3.25 1.68
N VAL A 213 21.12 3.25 0.36
CA VAL A 213 21.21 2.03 -0.47
C VAL A 213 22.67 1.70 -0.79
N SER A 214 23.50 2.72 -1.00
CA SER A 214 24.94 2.57 -1.23
C SER A 214 25.67 1.97 -0.01
N ALA A 215 25.08 2.13 1.18
CA ALA A 215 25.60 1.60 2.44
C ALA A 215 25.15 0.16 2.74
N LEU A 216 24.23 -0.41 1.96
CA LEU A 216 23.74 -1.78 2.21
C LEU A 216 24.82 -2.82 1.95
N THR A 217 24.98 -3.73 2.90
CA THR A 217 25.80 -4.93 2.77
C THR A 217 25.16 -5.94 1.82
N PRO A 218 25.94 -6.89 1.25
CA PRO A 218 25.37 -7.97 0.44
C PRO A 218 24.29 -8.79 1.18
N GLU A 219 24.45 -8.98 2.49
CA GLU A 219 23.48 -9.66 3.34
C GLU A 219 22.17 -8.87 3.47
N GLU A 220 22.24 -7.55 3.66
CA GLU A 220 21.05 -6.69 3.69
C GLU A 220 20.31 -6.67 2.35
N ILE A 221 21.04 -6.72 1.22
CA ILE A 221 20.45 -6.85 -0.11
C ILE A 221 19.72 -8.19 -0.24
N GLU A 222 20.34 -9.29 0.19
CA GLU A 222 19.72 -10.62 0.14
C GLU A 222 18.47 -10.70 1.05
N ASN A 223 18.53 -10.09 2.24
CA ASN A 223 17.37 -9.95 3.12
C ASN A 223 16.25 -9.17 2.42
N LEU A 224 16.54 -8.02 1.81
CA LEU A 224 15.54 -7.21 1.09
C LEU A 224 14.91 -7.95 -0.09
N VAL A 225 15.68 -8.78 -0.81
CA VAL A 225 15.17 -9.60 -1.92
C VAL A 225 14.25 -10.73 -1.42
N SER A 226 14.54 -11.27 -0.24
CA SER A 226 13.82 -12.39 0.37
C SER A 226 12.68 -11.97 1.31
N GLU A 227 12.54 -10.67 1.59
CA GLU A 227 11.40 -10.11 2.30
C GLU A 227 10.07 -10.53 1.68
N THR A 228 9.05 -10.67 2.52
CA THR A 228 7.75 -11.18 2.10
C THR A 228 6.66 -10.13 2.18
N VAL A 229 5.72 -10.21 1.24
CA VAL A 229 4.51 -9.39 1.21
C VAL A 229 3.29 -10.28 1.13
N GLY A 230 2.20 -9.84 1.78
CA GLY A 230 0.92 -10.52 1.70
C GLY A 230 0.35 -10.47 0.28
N ILE A 231 -0.30 -11.54 -0.13
CA ILE A 231 -0.93 -11.66 -1.43
C ILE A 231 -2.25 -12.43 -1.31
N GLU A 232 -3.28 -11.92 -1.97
CA GLU A 232 -4.61 -12.52 -2.03
C GLU A 232 -4.94 -12.88 -3.47
N PHE A 233 -5.18 -14.15 -3.74
CA PHE A 233 -5.48 -14.69 -5.05
C PHE A 233 -6.98 -14.89 -5.22
N ILE A 234 -7.52 -14.41 -6.32
CA ILE A 234 -8.89 -14.70 -6.77
C ILE A 234 -8.87 -15.40 -8.13
N PRO A 235 -9.83 -16.29 -8.41
CA PRO A 235 -9.90 -16.98 -9.69
C PRO A 235 -10.43 -16.06 -10.79
N ALA A 236 -9.79 -16.09 -11.97
CA ALA A 236 -10.27 -15.38 -13.15
C ALA A 236 -11.67 -15.83 -13.58
N VAL A 237 -12.01 -17.09 -13.35
CA VAL A 237 -13.33 -17.70 -13.57
C VAL A 237 -13.58 -18.79 -12.53
N VAL A 238 -14.83 -18.95 -12.08
CA VAL A 238 -15.26 -20.09 -11.24
C VAL A 238 -16.24 -20.99 -12.00
N ALA A 239 -16.38 -22.23 -11.54
CA ALA A 239 -17.32 -23.18 -12.13
C ALA A 239 -18.74 -22.60 -12.24
N GLY A 240 -19.36 -22.79 -13.40
CA GLY A 240 -20.69 -22.28 -13.75
C GLY A 240 -20.73 -20.88 -14.37
N GLU A 241 -19.63 -20.11 -14.30
CA GLU A 241 -19.56 -18.78 -14.91
C GLU A 241 -19.30 -18.85 -16.42
N THR A 242 -19.97 -18.00 -17.18
CA THR A 242 -19.48 -17.63 -18.51
C THR A 242 -18.37 -16.60 -18.38
N ARG A 243 -17.55 -16.43 -19.44
CA ARG A 243 -16.51 -15.39 -19.48
C ARG A 243 -17.03 -13.98 -19.15
N ALA A 244 -18.26 -13.65 -19.57
CA ALA A 244 -18.88 -12.36 -19.29
C ALA A 244 -19.20 -12.16 -17.81
N ILE A 245 -19.75 -13.20 -17.15
CA ILE A 245 -20.05 -13.17 -15.71
C ILE A 245 -18.76 -13.06 -14.90
N ALA A 246 -17.76 -13.86 -15.24
CA ALA A 246 -16.46 -13.85 -14.59
C ALA A 246 -15.79 -12.46 -14.67
N ARG A 247 -15.81 -11.84 -15.85
CA ARG A 247 -15.33 -10.48 -16.06
C ARG A 247 -16.07 -9.45 -15.22
N GLN A 248 -17.40 -9.56 -15.11
CA GLN A 248 -18.21 -8.68 -14.28
C GLN A 248 -17.85 -8.83 -12.80
N ARG A 249 -17.72 -10.07 -12.28
CA ARG A 249 -17.32 -10.34 -10.89
C ARG A 249 -15.96 -9.74 -10.56
N VAL A 250 -14.94 -10.03 -11.37
CA VAL A 250 -13.57 -9.53 -11.15
C VAL A 250 -13.55 -7.99 -11.17
N ARG A 251 -14.31 -7.35 -12.08
CA ARG A 251 -14.49 -5.88 -12.11
C ARG A 251 -15.12 -5.36 -10.83
N SER A 252 -16.22 -5.96 -10.38
CA SER A 252 -16.93 -5.53 -9.18
C SER A 252 -16.04 -5.62 -7.94
N ILE A 253 -15.26 -6.70 -7.80
CA ILE A 253 -14.29 -6.85 -6.71
C ILE A 253 -13.29 -5.70 -6.71
N PHE A 254 -12.66 -5.40 -7.86
CA PHE A 254 -11.70 -4.29 -7.96
C PHE A 254 -12.29 -2.93 -7.54
N VAL A 255 -13.51 -2.63 -8.02
CA VAL A 255 -14.20 -1.38 -7.71
C VAL A 255 -14.54 -1.31 -6.21
N HIS A 256 -15.10 -2.37 -5.63
CA HIS A 256 -15.51 -2.38 -4.24
C HIS A 256 -14.32 -2.25 -3.28
N VAL A 257 -13.22 -2.97 -3.54
CA VAL A 257 -11.99 -2.85 -2.72
C VAL A 257 -11.47 -1.41 -2.70
N ASN A 258 -11.52 -0.71 -3.84
CA ASN A 258 -11.09 0.68 -3.93
C ASN A 258 -12.08 1.68 -3.31
N LEU A 259 -13.38 1.40 -3.35
CA LEU A 259 -14.40 2.27 -2.73
C LEU A 259 -14.43 2.16 -1.22
N MET A 260 -14.17 0.97 -0.67
CA MET A 260 -14.16 0.75 0.77
C MET A 260 -12.88 1.27 1.45
N ALA A 261 -11.81 1.51 0.69
CA ALA A 261 -10.58 2.11 1.20
C ALA A 261 -10.74 3.63 1.39
N VAL A 262 -10.95 4.06 2.63
CA VAL A 262 -10.99 5.50 2.99
C VAL A 262 -9.56 6.04 3.06
N LYS A 263 -9.28 7.10 2.30
CA LYS A 263 -8.02 7.83 2.42
C LYS A 263 -8.04 8.72 3.65
N LEU A 264 -6.96 8.69 4.43
CA LEU A 264 -6.75 9.63 5.52
C LEU A 264 -6.71 11.06 4.97
N SER A 265 -7.35 12.00 5.67
CA SER A 265 -7.25 13.43 5.37
C SER A 265 -5.83 13.93 5.62
N LYS A 266 -5.47 15.10 5.07
CA LYS A 266 -4.15 15.71 5.36
C LYS A 266 -3.96 16.03 6.84
N GLY A 267 -5.03 16.40 7.55
CA GLY A 267 -5.00 16.63 9.00
C GLY A 267 -4.76 15.33 9.76
N GLN A 268 -5.44 14.25 9.39
CA GLN A 268 -5.22 12.92 9.98
C GLN A 268 -3.82 12.39 9.70
N LEU A 269 -3.28 12.61 8.50
CA LEU A 269 -1.88 12.29 8.20
C LEU A 269 -0.95 13.08 9.11
N ALA A 270 -1.07 14.41 9.20
CA ALA A 270 -0.25 15.22 10.09
C ALA A 270 -0.35 14.80 11.58
N LEU A 271 -1.49 14.24 11.99
CA LEU A 271 -1.68 13.71 13.35
C LEU A 271 -0.94 12.38 13.57
N LEU A 272 -0.82 11.53 12.56
CA LEU A 272 -0.29 10.17 12.68
C LEU A 272 1.14 9.99 12.16
N ASP A 273 1.64 10.97 11.41
CA ASP A 273 2.96 10.92 10.77
C ASP A 273 4.08 10.95 11.82
N GLU A 274 4.95 9.95 11.76
CA GLU A 274 6.12 9.77 12.64
C GLU A 274 7.44 9.95 11.88
N ASP A 275 7.39 10.31 10.60
CA ASP A 275 8.56 10.48 9.74
C ASP A 275 8.72 11.95 9.30
N ASP A 276 7.63 12.69 9.10
CA ASP A 276 7.68 14.13 8.77
C ASP A 276 7.93 14.98 10.03
N GLY A 277 9.16 15.50 10.15
CA GLY A 277 9.57 16.37 11.25
C GLY A 277 8.64 17.55 11.51
N PHE A 278 8.09 18.19 10.47
CA PHE A 278 7.15 19.29 10.64
C PHE A 278 5.81 18.81 11.20
N SER A 279 5.34 17.63 10.83
CA SER A 279 4.15 17.00 11.43
C SER A 279 4.38 16.73 12.92
N ILE A 280 5.51 16.10 13.26
CA ILE A 280 5.85 15.71 14.63
C ILE A 280 5.91 16.94 15.54
N VAL A 281 6.73 17.93 15.16
CA VAL A 281 6.88 19.18 15.92
C VAL A 281 5.55 19.91 16.06
N THR A 282 4.81 20.03 14.95
CA THR A 282 3.50 20.72 14.97
C THR A 282 2.54 20.06 15.93
N ARG A 283 2.39 18.73 15.87
CA ARG A 283 1.46 17.98 16.71
C ARG A 283 1.85 18.06 18.19
N GLN A 284 3.12 17.87 18.51
CA GLN A 284 3.61 17.91 19.89
C GLN A 284 3.46 19.31 20.50
N VAL A 285 3.77 20.37 19.75
CA VAL A 285 3.57 21.74 20.22
C VAL A 285 2.08 22.10 20.31
N ALA A 286 1.26 21.64 19.37
CA ALA A 286 -0.19 21.88 19.38
C ALA A 286 -0.87 21.38 20.68
N VAL A 287 -0.44 20.24 21.22
CA VAL A 287 -1.02 19.67 22.45
C VAL A 287 -0.38 20.20 23.74
N THR A 288 0.77 20.87 23.66
CA THR A 288 1.53 21.33 24.84
C THR A 288 1.68 22.84 24.98
N HIS A 289 1.40 23.63 23.94
CA HIS A 289 1.54 25.08 23.98
C HIS A 289 0.27 25.76 24.55
N PRO A 290 0.35 26.67 25.54
CA PRO A 290 -0.81 27.28 26.20
C PRO A 290 -1.84 27.93 25.27
N LEU A 291 -1.36 28.50 24.16
CA LEU A 291 -2.21 29.11 23.13
C LEU A 291 -3.16 28.08 22.47
N LEU A 292 -2.68 26.86 22.26
CA LEU A 292 -3.31 25.86 21.39
C LEU A 292 -3.91 24.68 22.16
N MET A 293 -3.27 24.27 23.25
CA MET A 293 -3.66 23.09 24.03
C MET A 293 -5.13 23.15 24.46
N GLU A 294 -5.75 21.98 24.59
CA GLU A 294 -7.10 21.86 25.13
C GLU A 294 -7.12 22.25 26.61
N LYS A 295 -8.11 23.05 26.98
CA LYS A 295 -8.36 23.48 28.37
C LYS A 295 -9.81 23.16 28.69
N ARG A 296 -10.10 22.65 29.90
CA ARG A 296 -11.47 22.26 30.30
C ARG A 296 -12.49 23.39 30.19
N ASP A 297 -12.02 24.62 30.37
CA ASP A 297 -12.88 25.79 30.52
C ASP A 297 -12.97 26.62 29.22
N ARG A 298 -12.54 26.05 28.08
CA ARG A 298 -12.46 26.75 26.78
C ARG A 298 -12.81 25.83 25.62
N ASN A 299 -13.44 26.38 24.59
CA ASN A 299 -13.64 25.68 23.33
C ASN A 299 -12.29 25.25 22.68
N PRO A 300 -12.27 24.15 21.91
CA PRO A 300 -11.07 23.72 21.19
C PRO A 300 -10.53 24.82 20.28
N ARG A 301 -9.20 24.97 20.22
CA ARG A 301 -8.53 25.94 19.34
C ARG A 301 -8.12 25.36 18.00
N ILE A 302 -8.03 24.04 17.89
CA ILE A 302 -7.59 23.34 16.69
C ILE A 302 -8.71 22.42 16.20
N ASN A 303 -8.97 22.46 14.90
CA ASN A 303 -9.67 21.39 14.21
C ASN A 303 -8.66 20.36 13.69
N TRP A 304 -8.76 19.13 14.18
CA TRP A 304 -7.83 18.05 13.89
C TRP A 304 -8.13 17.33 12.56
N ASP A 305 -9.41 17.30 12.14
CA ASP A 305 -9.88 16.43 11.07
C ASP A 305 -10.01 17.15 9.71
N SER A 306 -10.47 18.40 9.74
CA SER A 306 -10.78 19.18 8.54
C SER A 306 -9.65 20.11 8.14
N ALA A 307 -9.50 20.32 6.83
CA ALA A 307 -8.61 21.33 6.26
C ALA A 307 -9.14 22.77 6.39
N THR A 308 -10.42 22.95 6.74
CA THR A 308 -11.11 24.24 6.69
C THR A 308 -11.73 24.61 8.03
N VAL A 309 -11.82 25.93 8.26
CA VAL A 309 -12.48 26.52 9.42
C VAL A 309 -13.79 27.18 8.96
N ALA A 310 -14.93 26.66 9.43
CA ALA A 310 -16.23 27.23 9.12
C ALA A 310 -16.41 28.61 9.78
N SER A 311 -17.17 29.51 9.15
CA SER A 311 -17.33 30.91 9.62
C SER A 311 -17.85 31.03 11.06
N LYS A 312 -18.69 30.10 11.51
CA LYS A 312 -19.24 30.05 12.87
C LYS A 312 -18.42 29.19 13.85
N SER A 313 -17.32 28.58 13.40
CA SER A 313 -16.50 27.71 14.23
C SER A 313 -15.74 28.50 15.28
N THR A 314 -15.64 27.98 16.50
CA THR A 314 -14.87 28.54 17.62
C THR A 314 -13.38 28.22 17.55
N VAL A 315 -12.99 27.23 16.74
CA VAL A 315 -11.58 26.90 16.51
C VAL A 315 -10.83 28.06 15.85
N LEU A 316 -9.58 28.25 16.26
CA LEU A 316 -8.67 29.26 15.72
C LEU A 316 -8.10 28.81 14.38
N THR A 317 -7.67 27.56 14.28
CA THR A 317 -6.97 27.03 13.11
C THR A 317 -7.26 25.54 12.91
N THR A 318 -6.68 24.94 11.88
CA THR A 318 -6.66 23.48 11.67
C THR A 318 -5.25 22.94 11.88
N LEU A 319 -5.10 21.66 12.22
CA LEU A 319 -3.78 21.05 12.34
C LEU A 319 -3.00 21.15 11.01
N GLN A 320 -3.70 20.99 9.88
CA GLN A 320 -3.09 21.14 8.56
C GLN A 320 -2.53 22.55 8.35
N ALA A 321 -3.30 23.59 8.65
CA ALA A 321 -2.85 24.97 8.49
C ALA A 321 -1.69 25.30 9.43
N LEU A 322 -1.72 24.77 10.66
CA LEU A 322 -0.62 24.90 11.60
C LEU A 322 0.64 24.21 11.08
N LYS A 323 0.54 23.00 10.52
CA LYS A 323 1.67 22.29 9.90
C LYS A 323 2.26 23.08 8.74
N GLU A 324 1.41 23.61 7.85
CA GLU A 324 1.86 24.43 6.73
C GLU A 324 2.56 25.71 7.21
N MET A 325 2.11 26.32 8.31
CA MET A 325 2.79 27.45 8.94
C MET A 325 4.14 27.04 9.52
N THR A 326 4.20 25.93 10.27
CA THR A 326 5.44 25.38 10.82
C THR A 326 6.45 25.10 9.72
N GLN A 327 6.03 24.44 8.65
CA GLN A 327 6.88 24.14 7.50
C GLN A 327 7.43 25.42 6.84
N ARG A 328 6.62 26.47 6.69
CA ARG A 328 7.09 27.75 6.14
C ARG A 328 8.04 28.49 7.07
N TYR A 329 7.84 28.36 8.38
CA TYR A 329 8.65 29.05 9.38
C TYR A 329 9.99 28.36 9.61
N LEU A 330 9.98 27.03 9.69
CA LEU A 330 11.15 26.21 10.01
C LEU A 330 11.85 25.63 8.77
N GLY A 331 11.25 25.73 7.59
CA GLY A 331 11.72 25.06 6.37
C GLY A 331 13.13 25.47 5.92
N ASP A 332 13.52 26.73 6.10
CA ASP A 332 14.88 27.19 5.76
C ASP A 332 15.93 26.66 6.76
N ARG A 333 15.53 26.36 8.00
CA ARG A 333 16.41 25.85 9.06
C ARG A 333 16.56 24.34 9.01
N PHE A 334 15.47 23.63 8.68
CA PHE A 334 15.44 22.17 8.58
C PHE A 334 14.98 21.72 7.18
N PRO A 335 15.72 22.07 6.11
CA PRO A 335 15.29 21.77 4.75
C PRO A 335 15.23 20.26 4.46
N HIS A 336 16.02 19.45 5.17
CA HIS A 336 16.07 17.99 5.03
C HIS A 336 14.87 17.26 5.64
N TRP A 337 14.07 17.91 6.47
CA TRP A 337 12.80 17.35 6.96
C TRP A 337 11.77 17.22 5.84
N LEU A 338 11.94 17.96 4.74
CA LEU A 338 11.18 17.74 3.52
C LEU A 338 11.84 16.64 2.68
N SER A 339 10.99 15.80 2.11
CA SER A 339 11.45 14.87 1.10
C SER A 339 12.08 15.62 -0.09
N PRO A 340 13.30 15.24 -0.54
CA PRO A 340 14.01 15.95 -1.59
C PRO A 340 13.30 15.88 -2.95
N LYS A 341 12.38 14.91 -3.12
CA LYS A 341 11.54 14.76 -4.32
C LYS A 341 10.08 14.52 -3.94
N PRO A 342 9.12 15.07 -4.71
CA PRO A 342 7.71 14.81 -4.49
C PRO A 342 7.38 13.31 -4.53
N GLY A 343 6.64 12.83 -3.53
CA GLY A 343 6.15 11.45 -3.46
C GLY A 343 7.07 10.45 -2.75
N LEU A 344 8.24 10.89 -2.27
CA LEU A 344 9.03 10.16 -1.28
C LEU A 344 8.42 10.35 0.12
N VAL A 345 8.64 9.35 0.98
CA VAL A 345 8.41 9.48 2.42
C VAL A 345 9.66 10.19 3.00
N PRO A 346 9.51 11.25 3.83
CA PRO A 346 10.65 11.91 4.46
C PRO A 346 11.33 10.97 5.45
N MET A 347 12.61 11.20 5.72
CA MET A 347 13.30 10.50 6.79
C MET A 347 12.99 11.17 8.12
N ARG A 348 12.66 10.37 9.13
CA ARG A 348 12.44 10.87 10.49
C ARG A 348 13.69 11.61 10.99
N PRO A 349 13.56 12.87 11.44
CA PRO A 349 14.67 13.58 12.07
C PRO A 349 15.02 12.98 13.43
N ASP A 350 16.26 13.18 13.87
CA ASP A 350 16.71 12.74 15.18
C ASP A 350 16.04 13.57 16.29
N ASP A 351 15.91 12.97 17.48
CA ASP A 351 15.17 13.56 18.60
C ASP A 351 15.73 14.95 19.03
N ASP A 352 17.03 15.17 18.88
CA ASP A 352 17.68 16.46 19.15
C ASP A 352 17.21 17.56 18.19
N GLU A 353 17.08 17.25 16.89
CA GLU A 353 16.56 18.22 15.91
C GLU A 353 15.08 18.49 16.15
N LEU A 354 14.30 17.45 16.49
CA LEU A 354 12.88 17.61 16.83
C LEU A 354 12.69 18.53 18.03
N GLU A 355 13.52 18.38 19.06
CA GLU A 355 13.52 19.26 20.24
C GLU A 355 13.87 20.71 19.87
N GLU A 356 14.88 20.92 19.03
CA GLU A 356 15.23 22.24 18.52
C GLU A 356 14.07 22.88 17.75
N GLY A 357 13.45 22.14 16.82
CA GLY A 357 12.30 22.62 16.05
C GLY A 357 11.09 22.93 16.92
N MET A 358 10.84 22.13 17.97
CA MET A 358 9.80 22.42 18.96
C MET A 358 10.05 23.73 19.69
N GLN A 359 11.29 23.99 20.12
CA GLN A 359 11.63 25.22 20.82
C GLN A 359 11.42 26.45 19.93
N GLU A 360 11.80 26.39 18.65
CA GLU A 360 11.57 27.49 17.71
C GLU A 360 10.09 27.72 17.42
N LEU A 361 9.31 26.66 17.20
CA LEU A 361 7.87 26.80 17.02
C LEU A 361 7.19 27.38 18.26
N ARG A 362 7.61 27.00 19.47
CA ARG A 362 7.13 27.60 20.73
C ARG A 362 7.41 29.10 20.76
N ARG A 363 8.62 29.54 20.42
CA ARG A 363 8.96 30.98 20.37
C ARG A 363 8.05 31.76 19.41
N LEU A 364 7.75 31.19 18.24
CA LEU A 364 6.81 31.80 17.30
C LEU A 364 5.41 31.93 17.93
N LEU A 365 4.92 30.86 18.56
CA LEU A 365 3.59 30.86 19.17
C LEU A 365 3.49 31.77 20.41
N ASP A 366 4.56 31.90 21.20
CA ASP A 366 4.66 32.85 22.30
C ASP A 366 4.59 34.30 21.78
N ALA A 367 5.31 34.60 20.70
CA ALA A 367 5.24 35.89 20.04
C ALA A 367 3.82 36.17 19.49
N LEU A 368 3.16 35.18 18.86
CA LEU A 368 1.78 35.31 18.41
C LEU A 368 0.80 35.53 19.56
N ALA A 369 0.98 34.82 20.68
CA ALA A 369 0.15 34.96 21.88
C ALA A 369 0.25 36.37 22.51
N SER A 370 1.36 37.08 22.26
CA SER A 370 1.53 38.46 22.72
C SER A 370 0.67 39.49 21.95
N LEU A 371 0.16 39.14 20.78
CA LEU A 371 -0.61 40.06 19.94
C LEU A 371 -1.98 40.38 20.56
N PRO A 372 -2.51 41.62 20.41
CA PRO A 372 -3.76 42.02 21.06
C PRO A 372 -4.97 41.14 20.73
N SER A 373 -5.07 40.66 19.49
CA SER A 373 -6.16 39.77 19.06
C SER A 373 -6.12 38.41 19.80
N TYR A 374 -4.94 37.86 20.03
CA TYR A 374 -4.75 36.61 20.76
C TYR A 374 -4.93 36.78 22.27
N GLN A 375 -4.55 37.93 22.83
CA GLN A 375 -4.85 38.24 24.23
C GLN A 375 -6.36 38.36 24.50
N ARG A 376 -7.13 38.90 23.54
CA ARG A 376 -8.60 38.93 23.61
C ARG A 376 -9.19 37.51 23.62
N LEU A 377 -8.64 36.61 22.79
CA LEU A 377 -9.00 35.20 22.79
C LEU A 377 -8.78 34.53 24.15
N GLU A 378 -7.64 34.79 24.83
CA GLU A 378 -7.39 34.23 26.17
C GLU A 378 -8.31 34.82 27.25
N ARG A 379 -8.85 36.03 27.05
CA ARG A 379 -9.84 36.66 27.95
C ARG A 379 -11.27 36.17 27.74
N GLY A 380 -11.48 35.20 26.84
CA GLY A 380 -12.78 34.56 26.61
C GLY A 380 -13.54 35.07 25.38
N GLU A 381 -12.96 35.97 24.58
CA GLU A 381 -13.56 36.29 23.28
C GLU A 381 -13.40 35.12 22.31
N GLU A 382 -14.44 34.84 21.53
CA GLU A 382 -14.46 33.69 20.62
C GLU A 382 -14.09 34.08 19.19
N THR A 383 -13.51 33.13 18.45
CA THR A 383 -12.96 33.39 17.11
C THR A 383 -13.99 33.93 16.09
N PRO A 384 -15.30 33.58 16.10
CA PRO A 384 -16.26 34.19 15.17
C PRO A 384 -16.43 35.71 15.36
N VAL A 385 -16.19 36.24 16.56
CA VAL A 385 -16.31 37.68 16.86
C VAL A 385 -15.08 38.45 16.36
N LEU A 386 -13.95 37.75 16.19
CA LEU A 386 -12.67 38.34 15.79
C LEU A 386 -12.35 38.14 14.30
N ARG A 387 -13.19 37.43 13.54
CA ARG A 387 -13.00 37.13 12.11
C ARG A 387 -13.42 38.27 11.19
#